data_AF-A0AA36N7Y3-F1
#
_entry.id   AF-A0AA36N7Y3-F1
#
_cell.length_a   1.000
_cell.length_b   1.000
_cell.length_c   1.000
_cell.angle_alpha   90.00
_cell.angle_beta   90.00
_cell.angle_gamma   90.00
#
_symmetry.space_group_name_H-M   'P 1'
#
loop_
_entity.id
_entity.type
_entity.pdbx_description
1 polymer ?
#
loop_
_entity_poly.entity_id
_entity_poly.type
_entity_poly.pdbx_seq_one_letter_code
_entity_poly.pdbx_strand_id
1 'polypeptide(L)'
;MEQPWSQDETKPWASEGQGVGVLVEWQNKGFHSFGWLSPIHLPRDRDLRQSLHGGDLYVHCNDIQEPRLGAVYTFTLYNDYQGLGAQDCRARSVIRFAVPEQSMTCLKLPAEVKTVPNHLRHSLFYPELEERGVTLRRYLWDDPVKILELWGSPEAMIAAAEELGLLQLDELQVLLSPQIARRQPKESLRQLSEEDAPRVPAKCRWATSLEGGPTLRQRLVELLDLL
;
A
#
# COMPACT_ATOMS: atom_id res chain seq x y z
N MET A 1 -1.32 -31.86 29.59
CA MET A 1 -2.42 -32.05 28.63
C MET A 1 -3.00 -30.67 28.37
N GLU A 2 -2.53 -30.00 27.33
CA GLU A 2 -3.13 -28.75 26.88
C GLU A 2 -4.48 -29.09 26.25
N GLN A 3 -5.55 -28.45 26.71
CA GLN A 3 -6.87 -28.64 26.11
C GLN A 3 -6.86 -28.05 24.69
N PRO A 4 -7.38 -28.77 23.68
CA PRO A 4 -7.51 -28.22 22.34
C PRO A 4 -8.46 -27.03 22.40
N TRP A 5 -7.96 -25.86 21.98
CA TRP A 5 -8.74 -24.65 21.82
C TRP A 5 -9.97 -24.96 20.93
N SER A 6 -11.17 -24.83 21.51
CA SER A 6 -12.44 -25.02 20.81
C SER A 6 -12.52 -24.02 19.65
N GLN A 7 -12.62 -24.51 18.42
CA GLN A 7 -12.56 -23.70 17.19
C GLN A 7 -13.87 -22.98 16.82
N ASP A 8 -14.91 -23.04 17.67
CA ASP A 8 -16.26 -22.57 17.32
C ASP A 8 -16.75 -21.38 18.16
N GLU A 9 -15.84 -20.55 18.68
CA GLU A 9 -16.21 -19.21 19.16
C GLU A 9 -16.29 -18.26 17.96
N THR A 10 -17.52 -18.01 17.52
CA THR A 10 -17.82 -16.96 16.55
C THR A 10 -17.37 -15.61 17.13
N LYS A 11 -16.23 -15.09 16.64
CA LYS A 11 -15.71 -13.76 17.00
C LYS A 11 -16.86 -12.74 16.85
N PRO A 12 -17.29 -12.05 17.91
CA PRO A 12 -18.39 -11.09 17.80
C PRO A 12 -18.02 -10.01 16.79
N TRP A 13 -18.90 -9.80 15.80
CA TRP A 13 -18.66 -8.89 14.69
C TRP A 13 -18.60 -7.45 15.21
N ALA A 14 -17.44 -6.80 15.06
CA ALA A 14 -17.22 -5.49 15.66
C ALA A 14 -17.68 -4.32 14.79
N SER A 15 -17.96 -4.48 13.49
CA SER A 15 -18.53 -3.40 12.64
C SER A 15 -18.97 -3.85 11.26
N GLU A 16 -19.94 -3.12 10.69
CA GLU A 16 -20.15 -3.08 9.24
C GLU A 16 -19.10 -2.15 8.61
N GLY A 17 -18.32 -2.66 7.66
CA GLY A 17 -17.33 -1.88 6.90
C GLY A 17 -15.91 -2.43 6.95
N GLN A 18 -15.14 -2.15 5.90
CA GLN A 18 -13.73 -2.54 5.78
C GLN A 18 -12.81 -1.39 6.23
N GLY A 19 -11.83 -1.72 7.05
CA GLY A 19 -10.71 -0.84 7.38
C GLY A 19 -9.55 -1.00 6.41
N VAL A 20 -8.63 -0.04 6.45
CA VAL A 20 -7.41 -0.01 5.65
C VAL A 20 -6.23 0.32 6.56
N GLY A 21 -5.14 -0.41 6.42
CA GLY A 21 -3.96 -0.22 7.25
C GLY A 21 -2.71 -0.81 6.63
N VAL A 22 -1.57 -0.50 7.22
CA VAL A 22 -0.27 -1.00 6.78
C VAL A 22 0.29 -2.00 7.76
N LEU A 23 0.81 -3.12 7.25
CA LEU A 23 1.49 -4.10 8.09
C LEU A 23 2.83 -3.54 8.53
N VAL A 24 2.95 -3.22 9.81
CA VAL A 24 4.14 -2.54 10.37
C VAL A 24 5.10 -3.49 11.06
N GLU A 25 4.59 -4.61 11.58
CA GLU A 25 5.39 -5.66 12.20
C GLU A 25 4.81 -7.03 11.85
N TRP A 26 5.70 -8.01 11.70
CA TRP A 26 5.35 -9.40 11.47
C TRP A 26 6.36 -10.32 12.16
N GLN A 27 5.87 -11.22 13.02
CA GLN A 27 6.65 -12.23 13.69
C GLN A 27 6.38 -13.60 13.06
N ASN A 28 7.33 -14.11 12.29
CA ASN A 28 7.22 -15.43 11.68
C ASN A 28 7.54 -16.54 12.70
N LYS A 29 6.50 -17.24 13.15
CA LYS A 29 6.56 -18.34 14.14
C LYS A 29 5.78 -19.57 13.64
N GLY A 30 5.71 -19.78 12.33
CA GLY A 30 4.92 -20.86 11.73
C GLY A 30 3.42 -20.66 11.97
N PHE A 31 2.76 -21.67 12.54
CA PHE A 31 1.31 -21.65 12.84
C PHE A 31 0.90 -20.68 13.95
N HIS A 32 1.88 -20.05 14.61
CA HIS A 32 1.67 -19.00 15.61
C HIS A 32 2.22 -17.66 15.14
N SER A 33 2.32 -17.45 13.83
CA SER A 33 2.77 -16.16 13.31
C SER A 33 1.69 -15.10 13.55
N PHE A 34 2.12 -13.89 13.85
CA PHE A 34 1.23 -12.76 14.08
C PHE A 34 1.94 -11.46 13.75
N GLY A 35 1.20 -10.36 13.69
CA GLY A 35 1.74 -9.04 13.45
C GLY A 35 0.80 -7.93 13.87
N TRP A 36 1.16 -6.73 13.43
CA TRP A 36 0.45 -5.50 13.77
C TRP A 36 0.18 -4.67 12.51
N LEU A 37 -1.08 -4.26 12.34
CA LEU A 37 -1.53 -3.36 11.29
C LEU A 37 -1.74 -1.95 11.87
N SER A 38 -1.03 -0.96 11.34
CA SER A 38 -1.29 0.42 11.72
C SER A 38 -2.40 1.02 10.85
N PRO A 39 -3.52 1.48 11.44
CA PRO A 39 -4.67 1.94 10.67
C PRO A 39 -4.40 3.22 9.89
N ILE A 40 -4.71 3.21 8.60
CA ILE A 40 -4.77 4.39 7.75
C ILE A 40 -6.19 4.98 7.80
N HIS A 41 -7.17 4.15 7.50
CA HIS A 41 -8.59 4.48 7.49
C HIS A 41 -9.39 3.40 8.25
N LEU A 42 -10.36 3.82 9.04
CA LEU A 42 -11.24 2.92 9.79
C LEU A 42 -12.69 3.21 9.43
N PRO A 43 -13.57 2.20 9.50
CA PRO A 43 -15.00 2.42 9.47
C PRO A 43 -15.42 3.44 10.55
N ARG A 44 -16.48 4.21 10.26
CA ARG A 44 -17.01 5.24 11.16
C ARG A 44 -17.36 4.65 12.54
N ASP A 45 -17.32 5.52 13.56
CA ASP A 45 -17.72 5.21 14.94
C ASP A 45 -16.83 4.18 15.67
N ARG A 46 -15.55 4.09 15.34
CA ARG A 46 -14.60 3.21 16.03
C ARG A 46 -13.50 3.99 16.74
N ASP A 47 -13.43 3.82 18.06
CA ASP A 47 -12.42 4.43 18.90
C ASP A 47 -11.19 3.52 19.00
N LEU A 48 -10.08 3.96 18.40
CA LEU A 48 -8.79 3.26 18.48
C LEU A 48 -8.22 3.19 19.90
N ARG A 49 -8.75 3.96 20.86
CA ARG A 49 -8.36 3.83 22.28
C ARG A 49 -8.65 2.44 22.85
N GLN A 50 -9.53 1.67 22.20
CA GLN A 50 -9.80 0.28 22.56
C GLN A 50 -8.70 -0.68 22.07
N SER A 51 -7.79 -0.21 21.20
CA SER A 51 -6.64 -1.01 20.79
C SER A 51 -5.53 -0.90 21.83
N LEU A 52 -5.00 -2.04 22.24
CA LEU A 52 -3.71 -2.10 22.90
C LEU A 52 -2.60 -1.77 21.87
N HIS A 53 -1.35 -1.62 22.32
CA HIS A 53 -0.20 -1.40 21.42
C HIS A 53 -0.21 -0.09 20.63
N GLY A 54 -0.70 1.00 21.23
CA GLY A 54 -0.56 2.34 20.66
C GLY A 54 -1.48 2.62 19.47
N GLY A 55 -2.59 1.87 19.35
CA GLY A 55 -3.57 2.03 18.28
C GLY A 55 -3.37 1.10 17.08
N ASP A 56 -2.32 0.28 17.09
CA ASP A 56 -2.12 -0.76 16.07
C ASP A 56 -3.04 -1.97 16.33
N LEU A 57 -3.45 -2.64 15.26
CA LEU A 57 -4.40 -3.76 15.30
C LEU A 57 -3.67 -5.09 15.23
N TYR A 58 -4.01 -6.01 16.13
CA TYR A 58 -3.46 -7.37 16.10
C TYR A 58 -3.96 -8.14 14.87
N VAL A 59 -3.07 -8.89 14.21
CA VAL A 59 -3.43 -9.80 13.11
C VAL A 59 -2.74 -11.16 13.28
N HIS A 60 -3.53 -12.24 13.20
CA HIS A 60 -3.04 -13.62 13.28
C HIS A 60 -2.72 -14.18 11.88
N CYS A 61 -1.88 -15.22 11.78
CA CYS A 61 -1.52 -15.83 10.48
C CYS A 61 -2.68 -16.45 9.70
N ASN A 62 -3.76 -16.82 10.37
CA ASN A 62 -4.96 -17.34 9.71
C ASN A 62 -5.80 -16.21 9.10
N ASP A 63 -5.56 -14.98 9.54
CA ASP A 63 -6.34 -13.80 9.19
C ASP A 63 -5.66 -12.95 8.10
N ILE A 64 -4.47 -13.34 7.62
CA ILE A 64 -3.71 -12.60 6.60
C ILE A 64 -3.02 -13.54 5.62
N GLN A 65 -3.16 -13.26 4.33
CA GLN A 65 -2.44 -13.97 3.27
C GLN A 65 -1.18 -13.20 2.88
N GLU A 66 -0.05 -13.90 2.77
CA GLU A 66 1.24 -13.35 2.32
C GLU A 66 1.63 -12.04 3.04
N PRO A 67 1.93 -12.09 4.35
CA PRO A 67 2.28 -10.91 5.13
C PRO A 67 3.55 -10.24 4.58
N ARG A 68 3.44 -8.96 4.19
CA ARG A 68 4.54 -8.15 3.66
C ARG A 68 4.63 -6.83 4.41
N LEU A 69 5.74 -6.63 5.13
CA LEU A 69 5.98 -5.39 5.87
C LEU A 69 5.91 -4.17 4.93
N GLY A 70 5.21 -3.14 5.38
CA GLY A 70 4.98 -1.90 4.64
C GLY A 70 3.91 -1.97 3.55
N ALA A 71 3.30 -3.14 3.29
CA ALA A 71 2.19 -3.25 2.35
C ALA A 71 0.86 -2.81 2.98
N VAL A 72 -0.05 -2.32 2.13
CA VAL A 72 -1.40 -1.89 2.53
C VAL A 72 -2.37 -3.07 2.42
N TYR A 73 -3.18 -3.25 3.47
CA TYR A 73 -4.20 -4.29 3.56
C TYR A 73 -5.57 -3.68 3.79
N THR A 74 -6.59 -4.27 3.20
CA THR A 74 -7.98 -4.13 3.69
C THR A 74 -8.25 -5.20 4.74
N PHE A 75 -9.08 -4.91 5.74
CA PHE A 75 -9.43 -5.87 6.78
C PHE A 75 -10.82 -5.58 7.36
N THR A 76 -11.37 -6.54 8.09
CA THR A 76 -12.54 -6.35 8.94
C THR A 76 -12.08 -6.27 10.39
N LEU A 77 -12.63 -5.34 11.17
CA LEU A 77 -12.34 -5.25 12.59
C LEU A 77 -13.05 -6.36 13.36
N TYR A 78 -12.37 -6.92 14.35
CA TYR A 78 -12.99 -7.73 15.39
C TYR A 78 -12.52 -7.24 16.76
N ASN A 79 -13.26 -7.58 17.81
CA ASN A 79 -12.90 -7.25 19.18
C ASN A 79 -12.92 -8.52 20.02
N ASP A 80 -11.89 -8.73 20.82
CA ASP A 80 -11.79 -9.83 21.78
C ASP A 80 -11.36 -9.32 23.16
N TYR A 81 -11.02 -10.23 24.07
CA TYR A 81 -10.59 -9.87 25.42
C TYR A 81 -9.21 -9.19 25.48
N GLN A 82 -8.43 -9.24 24.39
CA GLN A 82 -7.14 -8.55 24.22
C GLN A 82 -7.28 -7.22 23.45
N GLY A 83 -8.47 -6.91 22.92
CA GLY A 83 -8.79 -5.63 22.29
C GLY A 83 -9.14 -5.77 20.81
N LEU A 84 -8.89 -4.69 20.07
CA LEU A 84 -9.18 -4.64 18.63
C LEU A 84 -8.15 -5.42 17.80
N GLY A 85 -8.67 -6.25 16.91
CA GLY A 85 -7.89 -6.99 15.92
C GLY A 85 -8.43 -6.81 14.51
N ALA A 86 -7.68 -7.34 13.54
CA ALA A 86 -7.99 -7.33 12.12
C ALA A 86 -8.10 -8.77 11.59
N GLN A 87 -9.18 -9.06 10.88
CA GLN A 87 -9.45 -10.35 10.24
C GLN A 87 -9.75 -10.18 8.74
N ASP A 88 -9.69 -11.27 7.98
CA ASP A 88 -9.84 -11.27 6.51
C ASP A 88 -8.96 -10.20 5.84
N CYS A 89 -7.69 -10.15 6.25
CA CYS A 89 -6.72 -9.18 5.76
C CYS A 89 -6.26 -9.55 4.36
N ARG A 90 -6.51 -8.65 3.40
CA ARG A 90 -6.17 -8.84 1.98
C ARG A 90 -5.24 -7.73 1.52
N ALA A 91 -4.11 -8.11 0.93
CA ALA A 91 -3.17 -7.14 0.39
C ALA A 91 -3.82 -6.40 -0.78
N ARG A 92 -3.69 -5.07 -0.82
CA ARG A 92 -4.07 -4.27 -1.99
C ARG A 92 -3.00 -4.40 -3.09
N SER A 93 -3.45 -4.36 -4.34
CA SER A 93 -2.54 -4.18 -5.48
C SER A 93 -1.88 -2.81 -5.40
N VAL A 94 -0.66 -2.70 -5.94
CA VAL A 94 0.13 -1.48 -5.87
C VAL A 94 0.82 -1.19 -7.20
N ILE A 95 0.70 0.07 -7.63
CA ILE A 95 1.54 0.62 -8.67
C ILE A 95 2.45 1.71 -8.09
N ARG A 96 3.69 1.73 -8.55
CA ARG A 96 4.74 2.62 -8.06
C ARG A 96 5.18 3.56 -9.15
N PHE A 97 5.14 4.85 -8.88
CA PHE A 97 5.61 5.87 -9.79
C PHE A 97 6.96 6.41 -9.30
N ALA A 98 7.87 6.57 -10.25
CA ALA A 98 9.10 7.33 -10.12
C ALA A 98 8.85 8.68 -10.78
N VAL A 99 8.80 9.74 -9.96
CA VAL A 99 8.48 11.11 -10.38
C VAL A 99 9.69 11.99 -10.13
N PRO A 100 10.25 12.69 -11.15
CA PRO A 100 11.32 13.66 -10.92
C PRO A 100 10.89 14.75 -9.93
N GLU A 101 11.78 15.17 -9.02
CA GLU A 101 11.43 16.14 -7.97
C GLU A 101 10.86 17.45 -8.56
N GLN A 102 11.39 17.94 -9.67
CA GLN A 102 10.88 19.15 -10.33
C GLN A 102 9.40 19.02 -10.74
N SER A 103 8.97 17.81 -11.11
CA SER A 103 7.62 17.51 -11.57
C SER A 103 6.62 17.35 -10.43
N MET A 104 7.07 17.19 -9.18
CA MET A 104 6.20 17.05 -8.01
C MET A 104 5.32 18.29 -7.79
N THR A 105 5.79 19.48 -8.21
CA THR A 105 5.04 20.74 -8.08
C THR A 105 3.83 20.83 -9.02
N CYS A 106 3.80 20.01 -10.07
CA CYS A 106 2.68 19.92 -11.01
C CYS A 106 1.55 19.00 -10.51
N LEU A 107 1.80 18.22 -9.45
CA LEU A 107 0.83 17.26 -8.92
C LEU A 107 -0.19 17.92 -8.00
N LYS A 108 -1.44 17.47 -8.11
CA LYS A 108 -2.56 17.91 -7.28
C LYS A 108 -2.69 17.00 -6.05
N LEU A 109 -1.67 17.01 -5.19
CA LEU A 109 -1.68 16.18 -3.98
C LEU A 109 -2.74 16.70 -2.97
N PRO A 110 -3.49 15.79 -2.30
CA PRO A 110 -4.42 16.19 -1.25
C PRO A 110 -3.73 16.93 -0.10
N ALA A 111 -4.48 17.77 0.61
CA ALA A 111 -3.94 18.58 1.70
C ALA A 111 -3.81 17.79 3.01
N GLU A 112 -4.77 16.91 3.32
CA GLU A 112 -4.69 16.06 4.50
C GLU A 112 -3.62 15.00 4.32
N VAL A 113 -2.73 14.94 5.32
CA VAL A 113 -1.66 13.97 5.37
C VAL A 113 -1.66 13.30 6.73
N LYS A 114 -1.64 11.97 6.71
CA LYS A 114 -1.45 11.13 7.88
C LYS A 114 -0.04 10.55 7.85
N THR A 115 0.67 10.68 8.96
CA THR A 115 1.86 9.86 9.21
C THR A 115 1.42 8.62 9.97
N VAL A 116 2.01 7.47 9.65
CA VAL A 116 1.89 6.27 10.48
C VAL A 116 2.96 6.41 11.57
N PRO A 117 2.58 6.75 12.81
CA PRO A 117 3.56 7.02 13.85
C PRO A 117 4.45 5.80 14.06
N ASN A 118 5.71 6.05 14.41
CA ASN A 118 6.71 5.05 14.82
C ASN A 118 7.24 4.07 13.78
N HIS A 119 6.47 3.67 12.77
CA HIS A 119 6.89 2.57 11.87
C HIS A 119 7.36 3.04 10.49
N LEU A 120 6.70 4.04 9.91
CA LEU A 120 6.97 4.52 8.55
C LEU A 120 7.23 6.03 8.52
N ARG A 121 8.20 6.48 9.33
CA ARG A 121 8.56 7.90 9.50
C ARG A 121 8.96 8.61 8.20
N HIS A 122 9.37 7.86 7.19
CA HIS A 122 9.73 8.37 5.86
C HIS A 122 8.60 8.19 4.85
N SER A 123 7.34 8.21 5.30
CA SER A 123 6.18 8.06 4.42
C SER A 123 5.03 8.93 4.87
N LEU A 124 4.37 9.52 3.87
CA LEU A 124 3.13 10.26 4.02
C LEU A 124 2.00 9.47 3.36
N PHE A 125 0.87 9.36 4.04
CA PHE A 125 -0.36 8.78 3.51
C PHE A 125 -1.40 9.87 3.33
N TYR A 126 -2.23 9.75 2.29
CA TYR A 126 -3.27 10.73 1.96
C TYR A 126 -4.64 10.04 2.12
N PRO A 127 -5.21 10.02 3.33
CA PRO A 127 -6.40 9.23 3.65
C PRO A 127 -7.67 9.72 2.93
N GLU A 128 -7.71 10.96 2.44
CA GLU A 128 -8.83 11.49 1.65
C GLU A 128 -9.16 10.63 0.41
N LEU A 129 -8.16 9.97 -0.17
CA LEU A 129 -8.36 9.12 -1.34
C LEU A 129 -9.03 7.78 -1.00
N GLU A 130 -9.11 7.42 0.29
CA GLU A 130 -9.73 6.15 0.71
C GLU A 130 -11.23 6.11 0.45
N GLU A 131 -11.90 7.26 0.46
CA GLU A 131 -13.31 7.35 0.08
C GLU A 131 -13.54 6.92 -1.38
N ARG A 132 -12.48 6.89 -2.19
CA ARG A 132 -12.46 6.45 -3.59
C ARG A 132 -11.84 5.05 -3.75
N GLY A 133 -11.51 4.39 -2.64
CA GLY A 133 -10.92 3.06 -2.62
C GLY A 133 -9.42 3.01 -2.95
N VAL A 134 -8.69 4.14 -2.81
CA VAL A 134 -7.25 4.21 -3.10
C VAL A 134 -6.47 4.80 -1.94
N THR A 135 -5.34 4.18 -1.63
CA THR A 135 -4.33 4.74 -0.74
C THR A 135 -3.23 5.36 -1.58
N LEU A 136 -2.96 6.65 -1.44
CA LEU A 136 -1.70 7.23 -1.90
C LEU A 136 -0.68 7.23 -0.77
N ARG A 137 0.52 6.74 -1.06
CA ARG A 137 1.70 6.87 -0.20
C ARG A 137 2.80 7.61 -0.94
N ARG A 138 3.40 8.61 -0.30
CA ARG A 138 4.62 9.29 -0.78
C ARG A 138 5.79 8.98 0.15
N TYR A 139 6.94 8.62 -0.41
CA TYR A 139 8.17 8.49 0.37
C TYR A 139 8.84 9.85 0.58
N LEU A 140 9.32 10.09 1.79
CA LEU A 140 10.03 11.31 2.20
C LEU A 140 11.55 11.16 2.08
N TRP A 141 11.99 10.48 1.03
CA TRP A 141 13.41 10.31 0.77
C TRP A 141 13.96 11.56 0.08
N ASP A 142 15.18 11.93 0.45
CA ASP A 142 15.91 13.03 -0.17
C ASP A 142 16.65 12.54 -1.43
N ASP A 143 15.89 11.92 -2.33
CA ASP A 143 16.35 11.36 -3.61
C ASP A 143 15.94 12.30 -4.76
N PRO A 144 16.69 12.35 -5.88
CA PRO A 144 16.31 13.12 -7.08
C PRO A 144 14.96 12.73 -7.67
N VAL A 145 14.59 11.45 -7.53
CA VAL A 145 13.30 10.91 -7.94
C VAL A 145 12.46 10.61 -6.70
N LYS A 146 11.24 11.12 -6.67
CA LYS A 146 10.26 10.80 -5.63
C LYS A 146 9.47 9.57 -6.00
N ILE A 147 9.27 8.71 -4.99
CA ILE A 147 8.49 7.50 -5.13
C ILE A 147 7.09 7.74 -4.57
N LEU A 148 6.10 7.50 -5.42
CA LEU A 148 4.69 7.48 -5.07
C LEU A 148 4.14 6.06 -5.25
N GLU A 149 3.30 5.61 -4.34
CA GLU A 149 2.56 4.35 -4.48
C GLU A 149 1.06 4.64 -4.46
N LEU A 150 0.33 4.12 -5.44
CA LEU A 150 -1.11 4.01 -5.37
C LEU A 150 -1.46 2.55 -5.04
N TRP A 151 -2.29 2.36 -4.02
CA TRP A 151 -2.79 1.06 -3.59
C TRP A 151 -4.30 1.00 -3.72
N GLY A 152 -4.86 0.03 -4.43
CA GLY A 152 -6.31 -0.05 -4.64
C GLY A 152 -6.70 -1.04 -5.73
N SER A 153 -7.92 -0.90 -6.26
CA SER A 153 -8.31 -1.60 -7.49
C SER A 153 -7.69 -0.90 -8.72
N PRO A 154 -7.46 -1.62 -9.83
CA PRO A 154 -6.97 -1.03 -11.07
C PRO A 154 -7.73 0.24 -11.50
N GLU A 155 -9.06 0.18 -11.50
CA GLU A 155 -9.93 1.27 -11.94
C GLU A 155 -9.76 2.51 -11.07
N ALA A 156 -9.72 2.30 -9.75
CA ALA A 156 -9.59 3.39 -8.80
C ALA A 156 -8.18 4.02 -8.87
N MET A 157 -7.13 3.20 -9.03
CA MET A 157 -5.76 3.70 -9.20
C MET A 157 -5.59 4.54 -10.48
N ILE A 158 -6.22 4.14 -11.59
CA ILE A 158 -6.21 4.93 -12.83
C ILE A 158 -6.89 6.28 -12.61
N ALA A 159 -8.10 6.27 -12.05
CA ALA A 159 -8.85 7.50 -11.78
C ALA A 159 -8.06 8.44 -10.85
N ALA A 160 -7.44 7.90 -9.80
CA ALA A 160 -6.58 8.67 -8.91
C ALA A 160 -5.34 9.23 -9.64
N ALA A 161 -4.69 8.44 -10.50
CA ALA A 161 -3.54 8.92 -11.28
C ALA A 161 -3.90 10.07 -12.23
N GLU A 162 -5.06 10.00 -12.88
CA GLU A 162 -5.60 11.07 -13.72
C GLU A 162 -5.87 12.35 -12.92
N GLU A 163 -6.54 12.23 -11.77
CA GLU A 163 -6.90 13.37 -10.93
C GLU A 163 -5.67 14.05 -10.32
N LEU A 164 -4.71 13.26 -9.85
CA LEU A 164 -3.48 13.75 -9.21
C LEU A 164 -2.54 14.49 -10.17
N GLY A 165 -2.79 14.44 -11.48
CA GLY A 165 -1.90 15.07 -12.45
C GLY A 165 -0.77 14.16 -12.94
N LEU A 166 -0.75 12.88 -12.54
CA LEU A 166 0.37 11.97 -12.86
C LEU A 166 0.45 11.72 -14.36
N LEU A 167 -0.69 11.47 -15.02
CA LEU A 167 -0.74 11.16 -16.45
C LEU A 167 -0.54 12.39 -17.36
N GLN A 168 -0.15 13.52 -16.81
CA GLN A 168 0.22 14.74 -17.54
C GLN A 168 1.71 15.04 -17.42
N LEU A 169 2.47 14.23 -16.69
CA LEU A 169 3.91 14.36 -16.59
C LEU A 169 4.58 13.64 -17.75
N ASP A 170 5.44 14.35 -18.47
CA ASP A 170 6.21 13.79 -19.60
C ASP A 170 7.12 12.66 -19.09
N GLU A 171 7.99 12.95 -18.12
CA GLU A 171 8.98 12.01 -17.61
C GLU A 171 8.43 10.99 -16.58
N LEU A 172 7.14 10.67 -16.61
CA LEU A 172 6.55 9.72 -15.66
C LEU A 172 7.04 8.30 -15.94
N GLN A 173 7.60 7.68 -14.90
CA GLN A 173 8.04 6.29 -14.95
C GLN A 173 7.27 5.43 -13.95
N VAL A 174 6.99 4.18 -14.34
CA VAL A 174 6.39 3.17 -13.45
C VAL A 174 7.44 2.14 -13.06
N LEU A 175 7.67 1.96 -11.76
CA LEU A 175 8.54 0.92 -11.22
C LEU A 175 7.83 -0.43 -11.24
N LEU A 176 8.52 -1.43 -11.79
CA LEU A 176 8.00 -2.76 -12.03
C LEU A 176 8.60 -3.77 -11.07
N SER A 177 7.79 -4.75 -10.66
CA SER A 177 8.31 -5.93 -9.98
C SER A 177 9.20 -6.74 -10.95
N PRO A 178 10.15 -7.55 -10.45
CA PRO A 178 10.94 -8.43 -11.31
C PRO A 178 10.10 -9.36 -12.19
N GLN A 179 8.92 -9.77 -11.73
CA GLN A 179 8.00 -10.63 -12.48
C GLN A 179 7.35 -9.87 -13.63
N ILE A 180 6.88 -8.64 -13.40
CA ILE A 180 6.25 -7.81 -14.42
C ILE A 180 7.30 -7.33 -15.42
N ALA A 181 8.48 -6.90 -14.98
CA ALA A 181 9.57 -6.47 -15.85
C ALA A 181 9.96 -7.56 -16.86
N ARG A 182 9.98 -8.84 -16.47
CA ARG A 182 10.27 -9.96 -17.38
C ARG A 182 9.24 -10.14 -18.51
N ARG A 183 8.03 -9.61 -18.35
CA ARG A 183 6.95 -9.67 -19.35
C ARG A 183 6.95 -8.46 -20.29
N GLN A 184 7.76 -7.44 -20.02
CA GLN A 184 7.82 -6.23 -20.83
C GLN A 184 8.87 -6.33 -21.96
N PRO A 185 8.65 -5.66 -23.10
CA PRO A 185 9.68 -5.52 -24.13
C PRO A 185 10.94 -4.87 -23.56
N LYS A 186 12.13 -5.40 -23.87
CA LYS A 186 13.40 -4.95 -23.27
C LYS A 186 13.71 -3.49 -23.58
N GLU A 187 13.33 -3.04 -24.76
CA GLU A 187 13.46 -1.67 -25.25
C GLU A 187 12.57 -0.66 -24.51
N SER A 188 11.49 -1.12 -23.88
CA SER A 188 10.60 -0.29 -23.06
C SER A 188 11.05 -0.18 -21.60
N LEU A 189 12.06 -0.97 -21.22
CA LEU A 189 12.57 -1.05 -19.87
C LEU A 189 13.82 -0.18 -19.72
N ARG A 190 13.86 0.57 -18.62
CA ARG A 190 15.04 1.28 -18.14
C ARG A 190 15.32 0.83 -16.72
N GLN A 191 16.59 0.74 -16.35
CA GLN A 191 16.98 0.59 -14.95
C GLN A 191 17.27 1.97 -14.37
N LEU A 192 16.61 2.35 -13.28
CA LEU A 192 16.99 3.54 -12.52
C LEU A 192 18.39 3.35 -11.94
N SER A 193 19.19 4.42 -12.01
CA SER A 193 20.53 4.40 -11.43
C SER A 193 20.45 4.36 -9.90
N GLU A 194 21.54 3.98 -9.25
CA GLU A 194 21.64 4.08 -7.80
C GLU A 194 21.66 5.53 -7.32
N GLU A 195 22.14 6.46 -8.15
CA GLU A 195 22.17 7.89 -7.86
C GLU A 195 20.75 8.49 -7.87
N ASP A 196 19.89 8.05 -8.79
CA ASP A 196 18.52 8.55 -8.93
C ASP A 196 17.59 8.05 -7.81
N ALA A 197 17.81 6.81 -7.34
CA ALA A 197 16.92 6.13 -6.39
C ALA A 197 17.69 5.19 -5.44
N PRO A 198 18.60 5.72 -4.59
CA PRO A 198 19.48 4.93 -3.74
C PRO A 198 18.71 4.02 -2.78
N ARG A 199 17.54 4.46 -2.32
CA ARG A 199 16.71 3.74 -1.34
C ARG A 199 15.76 2.71 -1.97
N VAL A 200 15.58 2.74 -3.30
CA VAL A 200 14.87 1.67 -4.01
C VAL A 200 15.80 0.48 -4.15
N PRO A 201 15.41 -0.74 -3.71
CA PRO A 201 16.25 -1.93 -3.88
C PRO A 201 16.57 -2.17 -5.36
N ALA A 202 17.80 -2.57 -5.69
CA ALA A 202 18.25 -2.74 -7.08
C ALA A 202 17.31 -3.63 -7.93
N LYS A 203 16.75 -4.69 -7.34
CA LYS A 203 15.78 -5.58 -8.00
C LYS A 203 14.44 -4.91 -8.36
N CYS A 204 14.11 -3.79 -7.73
CA CYS A 204 12.90 -3.00 -7.94
C CYS A 204 13.17 -1.70 -8.73
N ARG A 205 14.39 -1.50 -9.25
CA ARG A 205 14.76 -0.31 -10.06
C ARG A 205 14.42 -0.46 -11.55
N TRP A 206 13.74 -1.53 -11.96
CA TRP A 206 13.24 -1.67 -13.32
C TRP A 206 12.03 -0.75 -13.48
N ALA A 207 12.13 0.17 -14.43
CA ALA A 207 11.10 1.14 -14.76
C ALA A 207 10.70 1.02 -16.23
N THR A 208 9.49 1.43 -16.55
CA THR A 208 9.06 1.67 -17.93
C THR A 208 8.53 3.10 -18.03
N SER A 209 8.89 3.80 -19.10
CA SER A 209 8.28 5.10 -19.41
C SER A 209 6.84 4.86 -19.85
N LEU A 210 5.94 5.78 -19.50
CA LEU A 210 4.61 5.81 -20.08
C LEU A 210 4.59 6.57 -21.43
N GLU A 211 5.66 7.29 -21.79
CA GLU A 211 5.73 8.08 -23.03
C GLU A 211 5.65 7.24 -24.33
N GLY A 212 5.12 7.84 -25.40
CA GLY A 212 5.38 7.40 -26.78
C GLY A 212 4.46 6.35 -27.39
N GLY A 213 3.25 6.11 -26.86
CA GLY A 213 2.30 5.11 -27.38
C GLY A 213 0.83 5.49 -27.16
N PRO A 214 -0.14 4.58 -27.40
CA PRO A 214 -1.57 4.83 -27.16
C PRO A 214 -1.79 5.48 -25.78
N THR A 215 -2.83 6.32 -25.64
CA THR A 215 -3.07 7.22 -24.49
C THR A 215 -2.49 6.67 -23.18
N LEU A 216 -1.64 7.42 -22.46
CA LEU A 216 -0.95 7.02 -21.21
C LEU A 216 -1.78 6.12 -20.28
N ARG A 217 -3.07 6.42 -20.18
CA ARG A 217 -4.11 5.63 -19.54
C ARG A 217 -4.14 4.15 -19.95
N GLN A 218 -4.16 3.85 -21.24
CA GLN A 218 -4.17 2.47 -21.77
C GLN A 218 -2.91 1.71 -21.34
N ARG A 219 -1.74 2.35 -21.40
CA ARG A 219 -0.50 1.73 -20.94
C ARG A 219 -0.55 1.44 -19.44
N LEU A 220 -1.13 2.34 -18.66
CA LEU A 220 -1.36 2.11 -17.23
C LEU A 220 -2.30 0.93 -16.98
N VAL A 221 -3.41 0.82 -17.72
CA VAL A 221 -4.34 -0.33 -17.67
C VAL A 221 -3.58 -1.64 -17.91
N GLU A 222 -2.80 -1.73 -18.99
CA GLU A 222 -2.02 -2.92 -19.33
C GLU A 222 -1.06 -3.34 -18.22
N LEU A 223 -0.44 -2.38 -17.52
CA LEU A 223 0.46 -2.67 -16.41
C LEU A 223 -0.30 -3.15 -15.17
N LEU A 224 -1.49 -2.60 -14.92
CA LEU A 224 -2.32 -2.96 -13.77
C LEU A 224 -2.96 -4.35 -13.93
N ASP A 225 -3.26 -4.77 -15.16
CA ASP A 225 -3.74 -6.13 -15.47
C ASP A 225 -2.67 -7.23 -15.18
N LEU A 226 -1.42 -6.83 -14.93
CA LEU A 226 -0.32 -7.73 -14.59
C LEU A 226 -0.04 -7.85 -13.08
N LEU A 227 -0.71 -7.05 -12.24
CA LEU A 227 -0.57 -7.05 -10.78
C LEU A 227 -1.42 -8.15 -10.13
#